data_AF-A0A1J6IK03-F1
#
_entry.id   AF-A0A1J6IK03-F1
#
_cell.length_a   1.000
_cell.length_b   1.000
_cell.length_c   1.000
_cell.angle_alpha   90.00
_cell.angle_beta   90.00
_cell.angle_gamma   90.00
#
_symmetry.space_group_name_H-M   'P 1'
#
loop_
_entity.id
_entity.type
_entity.pdbx_description
1 polymer ?
#
loop_
_entity_poly.entity_id
_entity_poly.type
_entity_poly.pdbx_seq_one_letter_code
_entity_poly.pdbx_strand_id
1 'polypeptide(L)'
;MSFEPKRRKIDGEPPRRAIIPPPKRKATTSSHKPVVVIAEQTSSFTNLSLQQAKNSALAQAQQDGCTGNFRIFDSPFGNFLVPVVPTRAELGG
;
A
#
# COMPACT_ATOMS: atom_id res chain seq x y z
N MET A 1 -24.99 -8.69 -42.61
CA MET A 1 -24.01 -9.65 -42.04
C MET A 1 -24.10 -9.54 -40.52
N SER A 2 -24.60 -10.59 -39.86
CA SER A 2 -24.85 -10.64 -38.42
C SER A 2 -23.90 -11.64 -37.77
N PHE A 3 -23.29 -11.31 -36.64
CA PHE A 3 -22.41 -12.22 -35.89
C PHE A 3 -23.15 -12.76 -34.66
N GLU A 4 -23.28 -14.08 -34.60
CA GLU A 4 -23.86 -14.80 -33.46
C GLU A 4 -22.86 -14.85 -32.29
N PRO A 5 -23.28 -14.59 -31.04
CA PRO A 5 -22.40 -14.72 -29.87
C PRO A 5 -22.34 -16.18 -29.38
N LYS A 6 -21.19 -16.82 -29.59
CA LYS A 6 -20.95 -18.22 -29.20
C LYS A 6 -20.74 -18.35 -27.69
N ARG A 7 -21.78 -18.74 -26.95
CA ARG A 7 -21.70 -19.16 -25.54
C ARG A 7 -21.04 -20.54 -25.45
N ARG A 8 -20.09 -20.73 -24.52
CA ARG A 8 -19.66 -22.07 -24.06
C ARG A 8 -19.71 -22.16 -22.54
N LYS A 9 -20.15 -23.33 -22.10
CA LYS A 9 -20.70 -23.69 -20.79
C LYS A 9 -19.62 -23.73 -19.69
N ILE A 10 -20.09 -23.47 -18.47
CA ILE A 10 -19.39 -23.56 -17.21
C ILE A 10 -19.42 -25.03 -16.77
N ASP A 11 -18.25 -25.66 -16.61
CA ASP A 11 -18.04 -26.73 -15.63
C ASP A 11 -16.53 -26.87 -15.38
N GLY A 12 -16.10 -26.70 -14.14
CA GLY A 12 -14.69 -26.73 -13.75
C GLY A 12 -14.42 -25.88 -12.51
N GLU A 13 -14.09 -26.54 -11.41
CA GLU A 13 -13.74 -26.04 -10.07
C GLU A 13 -12.97 -24.69 -10.08
N PRO A 14 -13.27 -23.75 -9.15
CA PRO A 14 -12.57 -22.46 -9.09
C PRO A 14 -11.06 -22.67 -8.94
N PRO A 15 -10.22 -21.95 -9.72
CA PRO A 15 -8.78 -22.12 -9.66
C PRO A 15 -8.28 -21.80 -8.25
N ARG A 16 -7.76 -22.82 -7.56
CA ARG A 16 -7.09 -22.69 -6.27
C ARG A 16 -5.96 -21.68 -6.41
N ARG A 17 -6.06 -20.62 -5.61
CA ARG A 17 -5.08 -19.56 -5.38
C ARG A 17 -3.64 -20.11 -5.49
N ALA A 18 -2.92 -19.74 -6.53
CA ALA A 18 -1.49 -20.04 -6.64
C ALA A 18 -0.75 -19.29 -5.51
N ILE A 19 -0.32 -20.03 -4.49
CA ILE A 19 0.59 -19.53 -3.46
C ILE A 19 1.94 -19.38 -4.16
N ILE A 20 2.35 -18.15 -4.42
CA ILE A 20 3.70 -17.85 -4.91
C ILE A 20 4.67 -18.25 -3.78
N PRO A 21 5.59 -19.20 -3.97
CA PRO A 21 6.57 -19.54 -2.94
C PRO A 21 7.57 -18.38 -2.78
N PRO A 22 8.04 -18.10 -1.56
CA PRO A 22 9.01 -17.02 -1.32
C PRO A 22 10.36 -17.37 -1.98
N PRO A 23 11.11 -16.38 -2.49
CA PRO A 23 12.43 -16.63 -3.06
C PRO A 23 13.40 -17.12 -1.98
N LYS A 24 14.14 -18.19 -2.29
CA LYS A 24 15.20 -18.77 -1.45
C LYS A 24 16.29 -17.72 -1.20
N ARG A 25 16.40 -17.24 0.04
CA ARG A 25 17.51 -16.36 0.47
C ARG A 25 18.77 -17.21 0.63
N LYS A 26 19.79 -16.95 -0.20
CA LYS A 26 21.17 -17.37 0.13
C LYS A 26 21.64 -16.50 1.29
N ALA A 27 21.98 -17.15 2.40
CA ALA A 27 22.55 -16.51 3.58
C ALA A 27 23.98 -16.06 3.28
N THR A 28 24.23 -14.76 3.36
CA THR A 28 25.53 -14.21 3.71
C THR A 28 25.35 -13.40 4.98
N THR A 29 25.95 -13.90 6.05
CA THR A 29 26.02 -13.26 7.35
C THR A 29 26.85 -11.97 7.23
N SER A 30 26.21 -10.82 7.34
CA SER A 30 26.91 -9.60 7.73
C SER A 30 26.13 -8.93 8.85
N SER A 31 26.72 -8.97 10.04
CA SER A 31 26.23 -8.27 11.22
C SER A 31 26.38 -6.77 10.98
N HIS A 32 25.31 -6.12 10.55
CA HIS A 32 25.20 -4.68 10.59
C HIS A 32 24.07 -4.34 11.56
N LYS A 33 24.47 -3.83 12.73
CA LYS A 33 23.58 -3.19 13.69
C LYS A 33 22.74 -2.16 12.92
N PRO A 34 21.41 -2.09 13.08
CA PRO A 34 20.65 -1.01 12.47
C PRO A 34 21.04 0.28 13.19
N VAL A 35 21.91 1.08 12.55
CA VAL A 35 22.05 2.49 12.90
C VAL A 35 20.75 3.13 12.43
N VAL A 36 19.85 3.37 13.39
CA VAL A 36 18.65 4.18 13.16
C VAL A 36 19.16 5.61 12.96
N VAL A 37 19.41 5.98 11.70
CA VAL A 37 19.63 7.38 11.34
C VAL A 37 18.25 8.04 11.40
N ILE A 38 17.90 8.56 12.57
CA ILE A 38 16.75 9.45 12.72
C ILE A 38 17.14 10.75 12.02
N ALA A 39 16.80 10.86 10.74
CA ALA A 39 16.96 12.10 9.99
C ALA A 39 15.86 13.09 10.42
N GLU A 40 16.02 13.68 11.60
CA GLU A 40 15.30 14.89 11.98
C GLU A 40 15.92 16.06 11.20
N GLN A 41 15.46 16.29 9.97
CA GLN A 41 15.79 17.51 9.23
C GLN A 41 14.64 18.50 9.31
N THR A 42 14.68 19.30 10.37
CA THR A 42 14.00 20.57 10.51
C THR A 42 14.39 21.53 9.39
N SER A 43 13.50 21.75 8.42
CA SER A 43 13.46 23.00 7.67
C SER A 43 12.04 23.25 7.18
N SER A 44 11.54 24.46 7.32
CA SER A 44 10.19 24.86 6.89
C SER A 44 9.92 24.58 5.40
N PHE A 45 10.97 24.50 4.58
CA PHE A 45 10.90 24.12 3.16
C PHE A 45 10.61 22.62 2.94
N THR A 46 11.16 21.73 3.77
CA THR A 46 10.84 20.30 3.72
C THR A 46 9.41 20.03 4.17
N ASN A 47 8.85 20.87 5.03
CA ASN A 47 7.47 20.72 5.47
C ASN A 47 6.46 20.93 4.33
N LEU A 48 6.65 21.96 3.49
CA LEU A 48 5.74 22.20 2.35
C LEU A 48 5.74 21.05 1.35
N SER A 49 6.93 20.59 0.96
CA SER A 49 7.08 19.45 0.05
C SER A 49 6.46 18.18 0.62
N LEU A 50 6.64 17.95 1.92
CA LEU A 50 6.05 16.80 2.62
C LEU A 50 4.52 16.88 2.66
N GLN A 51 3.94 18.06 2.93
CA GLN A 51 2.49 18.25 2.88
C GLN A 51 1.92 18.03 1.47
N GLN A 52 2.62 18.52 0.43
CA GLN A 52 2.24 18.23 -0.96
C GLN A 52 2.26 16.73 -1.23
N ALA A 53 3.31 16.01 -0.83
CA ALA A 53 3.42 14.57 -1.04
C ALA A 53 2.31 13.78 -0.33
N LYS A 54 1.94 14.15 0.90
CA LYS A 54 0.78 13.57 1.61
C LYS A 54 -0.53 13.77 0.85
N ASN A 55 -0.78 15.00 0.38
CA ASN A 55 -2.00 15.32 -0.34
C ASN A 55 -2.08 14.57 -1.67
N SER A 56 -0.95 14.44 -2.38
CA SER A 56 -0.87 13.64 -3.60
C SER A 56 -1.18 12.17 -3.34
N ALA A 57 -0.61 11.58 -2.28
CA ALA A 57 -0.90 10.20 -1.91
C ALA A 57 -2.38 9.99 -1.57
N LEU A 58 -3.01 10.94 -0.87
CA LEU A 58 -4.45 10.90 -0.56
C LEU A 58 -5.30 11.00 -1.83
N ALA A 59 -5.01 11.94 -2.72
CA ALA A 59 -5.73 12.10 -3.97
C ALA A 59 -5.63 10.85 -4.85
N GLN A 60 -4.44 10.23 -4.92
CA GLN A 60 -4.24 9.01 -5.67
C GLN A 60 -5.06 7.85 -5.09
N ALA A 61 -5.03 7.66 -3.76
CA ALA A 61 -5.84 6.62 -3.12
C ALA A 61 -7.34 6.80 -3.38
N GLN A 62 -7.83 8.05 -3.41
CA GLN A 62 -9.22 8.36 -3.76
C GLN A 62 -9.53 8.04 -5.23
N GLN A 63 -8.64 8.39 -6.16
CA GLN A 63 -8.78 8.05 -7.58
C GLN A 63 -8.78 6.54 -7.82
N ASP A 64 -7.98 5.80 -7.06
CA ASP A 64 -7.92 4.34 -7.11
C ASP A 64 -9.15 3.68 -6.42
N GLY A 65 -10.06 4.47 -5.85
CA GLY A 65 -11.26 3.95 -5.19
C GLY A 65 -10.99 3.25 -3.86
N CYS A 66 -9.89 3.59 -3.17
CA CYS A 66 -9.57 3.00 -1.88
C CYS A 66 -10.59 3.45 -0.81
N THR A 67 -11.40 2.53 -0.31
CA THR A 67 -12.42 2.78 0.74
C THR A 67 -12.01 2.29 2.13
N GLY A 68 -10.77 1.84 2.28
CA GLY A 68 -10.23 1.33 3.54
C GLY A 68 -9.93 2.43 4.57
N ASN A 69 -9.58 2.02 5.79
CA ASN A 69 -9.14 2.93 6.83
C ASN A 69 -7.62 3.12 6.75
N PHE A 70 -7.20 4.37 6.60
CA PHE A 70 -5.80 4.73 6.49
C PHE A 70 -5.46 5.85 7.47
N ARG A 71 -4.22 5.85 7.96
CA ARG A 71 -3.66 6.95 8.73
C ARG A 71 -2.58 7.64 7.91
N ILE A 72 -2.55 8.97 7.97
CA ILE A 72 -1.49 9.77 7.37
C ILE A 72 -0.26 9.70 8.27
N PHE A 73 0.91 9.44 7.69
CA PHE A 73 2.16 9.31 8.44
C PHE A 73 3.33 9.97 7.72
N ASP A 74 4.24 10.57 8.49
CA ASP A 74 5.42 11.28 7.98
C ASP A 74 6.56 10.27 7.88
N SER A 75 6.47 9.39 6.88
CA SER A 75 7.47 8.35 6.68
C SER A 75 8.67 8.90 5.88
N PRO A 76 9.93 8.68 6.33
CA PRO A 76 11.10 8.98 5.51
C PRO A 76 11.19 8.10 4.26
N PHE A 77 10.38 7.04 4.16
CA PHE A 77 10.34 6.11 3.04
C PHE A 77 9.22 6.41 2.02
N GLY A 78 8.50 7.54 2.18
CA GLY A 78 7.43 7.92 1.25
C GLY A 78 6.09 7.17 1.44
N ASN A 79 5.97 6.36 2.50
CA ASN A 79 4.71 5.72 2.87
C ASN A 79 3.82 6.71 3.64
N PHE A 80 3.12 7.59 2.91
CA PHE A 80 2.29 8.64 3.52
C PHE A 80 0.92 8.15 3.99
N LEU A 81 0.44 7.01 3.46
CA LEU A 81 -0.79 6.36 3.88
C LEU A 81 -0.49 4.95 4.35
N VAL A 82 -0.87 4.63 5.58
CA VAL A 82 -0.71 3.30 6.16
C VAL A 82 -2.08 2.74 6.50
N PRO A 83 -2.43 1.51 6.04
CA PRO A 83 -3.67 0.86 6.46
C PRO A 83 -3.70 0.66 7.97
N VAL A 84 -4.85 0.95 8.59
CA VAL A 84 -5.04 0.80 10.03
C VAL A 84 -6.35 0.07 10.34
N VAL A 85 -6.40 -0.56 11.50
CA VAL A 85 -7.67 -1.03 12.06
C VAL A 85 -8.44 0.22 12.53
N PRO A 86 -9.69 0.42 12.08
CA PRO A 86 -10.49 1.55 12.54
C PRO A 86 -10.68 1.52 14.06
N THR A 87 -10.67 2.71 14.64
CA THR A 87 -10.89 2.95 16.05
C THR A 87 -12.39 3.02 16.35
N ARG A 88 -12.76 2.82 17.62
CA ARG A 88 -14.17 2.89 18.05
C ARG A 88 -14.86 4.23 17.68
N ALA A 89 -14.10 5.33 17.68
CA ALA A 89 -14.59 6.64 17.26
C ALA A 89 -14.96 6.70 15.76
N GLU A 90 -14.24 5.97 14.91
CA GLU A 90 -14.48 5.89 13.47
C GLU A 90 -15.65 4.95 13.13
N LEU A 91 -16.06 4.09 14.08
CA LEU A 91 -17.15 3.12 13.92
C LEU A 91 -18.51 3.57 14.48
N GLY A 92 -18.61 4.80 15.01
CA GLY A 92 -19.88 5.37 15.48
C GLY A 92 -20.08 5.43 17.00
N GLY A 93 -19.07 5.04 17.81
CA GLY A 93 -19.07 5.23 19.28
C GLY A 93 -19.62 4.07 20.10
#